data_AF-A0AAX2F448-F1
#
_entry.id   AF-A0AAX2F448-F1
#
_cell.length_a   1.000
_cell.length_b   1.000
_cell.length_c   1.000
_cell.angle_alpha   90.00
_cell.angle_beta   90.00
_cell.angle_gamma   90.00
#
_symmetry.space_group_name_H-M   'P 1'
#
loop_
_entity.id
_entity.type
_entity.pdbx_description
1 polymer ?
#
loop_
_entity_poly.entity_id
_entity_poly.type
_entity_poly.pdbx_seq_one_letter_code
_entity_poly.pdbx_strand_id
1 'polypeptide(L)'
;MKQVSKITLCLLCVAMALTGCRDKVRSKADTANHQAAARQSMKRISKVEKQGDMRQYDVADKQRITDFIPKGYKLFEKISGDLNKDGLDDCVLIIKATRKDGFIKNSFDKVVDRNRRGIIVLFSEEKGYKVAVKNYNCFSSENEDGGVYFAPYLSIDIRNSKLFVHYAHGRYGYWEYCFRYQDSDFMLIGYESFGSQGPTALGKVSINFLTGVKYDDDNVNKYDDDAEEKFVRKVIKLKKEPLKKLSEIDDFDELEIERLNTDD
;
A
#
# COMPACT_ATOMS: atom_id res chain seq x y z
N MET A 1 32.84 33.17 47.00
CA MET A 1 32.33 31.77 46.94
C MET A 1 30.81 31.77 46.86
N LYS A 2 30.25 31.53 45.67
CA LYS A 2 29.17 30.56 45.38
C LYS A 2 28.60 30.87 44.00
N GLN A 3 28.94 29.96 43.10
CA GLN A 3 28.56 29.88 41.70
C GLN A 3 27.08 29.51 41.62
N VAL A 4 26.24 30.38 41.08
CA VAL A 4 24.84 30.03 40.75
C VAL A 4 24.85 29.51 39.32
N SER A 5 24.84 28.19 39.19
CA SER A 5 24.77 27.48 37.92
C SER A 5 23.38 27.63 37.31
N LYS A 6 23.32 28.09 36.06
CA LYS A 6 22.11 28.13 35.23
C LYS A 6 21.69 26.70 34.93
N ILE A 7 20.58 26.25 35.52
CA ILE A 7 19.86 25.06 35.04
C ILE A 7 18.70 25.58 34.20
N THR A 8 18.97 25.80 32.91
CA THR A 8 17.92 25.97 31.92
C THR A 8 17.43 24.57 31.56
N LEU A 9 16.36 24.13 32.22
CA LEU A 9 15.65 22.91 31.87
C LEU A 9 14.94 23.13 30.53
N CYS A 10 15.63 22.87 29.43
CA CYS A 10 15.00 22.74 28.12
C CYS A 10 14.15 21.47 28.10
N LEU A 11 12.90 21.60 28.54
CA LEU A 11 11.82 20.69 28.20
C LEU A 11 11.57 20.81 26.69
N LEU A 12 12.38 20.12 25.90
CA LEU A 12 12.04 19.74 24.54
C LEU A 12 10.92 18.70 24.63
N CYS A 13 9.69 19.19 24.77
CA CYS A 13 8.50 18.43 24.42
C CYS A 13 8.54 18.17 22.92
N VAL A 14 9.27 17.12 22.51
CA VAL A 14 9.12 16.55 21.18
C VAL A 14 7.74 15.92 21.15
N ALA A 15 6.74 16.73 20.82
CA ALA A 15 5.45 16.24 20.37
C ALA A 15 5.70 15.56 19.02
N MET A 16 6.12 14.29 19.06
CA MET A 16 6.02 13.39 17.91
C MET A 16 4.52 13.28 17.63
N ALA A 17 4.03 14.13 16.74
CA ALA A 17 2.67 14.06 16.26
C ALA A 17 2.48 12.67 15.64
N LEU A 18 1.80 11.79 16.36
CA LEU A 18 1.36 10.48 15.88
C LEU A 18 0.26 10.72 14.84
N THR A 19 0.64 11.24 13.68
CA THR A 19 -0.25 11.37 12.52
C THR A 19 -0.46 9.97 11.95
N GLY A 20 -1.41 9.24 12.55
CA GLY A 20 -1.95 8.01 11.97
C GLY A 20 -2.50 8.27 10.57
N CYS A 21 -2.80 7.21 9.82
CA CYS A 21 -3.24 7.28 8.42
C CYS A 21 -4.70 7.78 8.25
N ARG A 22 -5.27 8.43 9.27
CA ARG A 22 -6.67 8.80 9.29
C ARG A 22 -6.88 10.15 8.62
N ASP A 23 -7.22 10.10 7.34
CA ASP A 23 -8.07 11.13 6.74
C ASP A 23 -9.48 11.02 7.37
N LYS A 24 -10.14 12.16 7.55
CA LYS A 24 -11.51 12.23 8.09
C LYS A 24 -12.43 11.27 7.32
N VAL A 25 -13.40 10.69 8.04
CA VAL A 25 -14.45 9.81 7.53
C VAL A 25 -14.97 10.34 6.20
N ARG A 26 -14.67 9.63 5.10
CA ARG A 26 -15.17 9.96 3.77
C ARG A 26 -16.63 9.55 3.70
N SER A 27 -17.48 10.49 3.29
CA SER A 27 -18.92 10.27 3.13
C SER A 27 -19.21 9.69 1.73
N LYS A 28 -20.43 9.19 1.50
CA LYS A 28 -20.88 8.65 0.19
C LYS A 28 -20.64 9.61 -0.99
N ALA A 29 -20.53 10.91 -0.76
CA ALA A 29 -20.21 11.90 -1.78
C ALA A 29 -18.76 11.80 -2.30
N ASP A 30 -17.82 11.31 -1.49
CA ASP A 30 -16.40 11.22 -1.86
C ASP A 30 -16.13 10.00 -2.76
N THR A 31 -16.92 8.92 -2.63
CA THR A 31 -16.80 7.70 -3.46
C THR A 31 -17.28 7.92 -4.88
N ALA A 32 -18.33 8.73 -5.08
CA ALA A 32 -18.79 9.15 -6.40
C ALA A 32 -17.74 10.02 -7.11
N ASN A 33 -16.98 10.80 -6.35
CA ASN A 33 -15.91 11.64 -6.87
C ASN A 33 -14.67 10.84 -7.30
N HIS A 34 -14.41 9.66 -6.71
CA HIS A 34 -13.35 8.76 -7.17
C HIS A 34 -13.68 8.06 -8.48
N GLN A 35 -14.94 7.72 -8.74
CA GLN A 35 -15.37 7.23 -10.06
C GLN A 35 -15.24 8.30 -11.17
N ALA A 36 -15.42 9.58 -10.81
CA ALA A 36 -15.21 10.70 -11.72
C ALA A 36 -13.72 11.07 -11.88
N ALA A 37 -12.93 11.05 -10.80
CA ALA A 37 -11.49 11.31 -10.80
C ALA A 37 -10.70 10.20 -11.50
N ALA A 38 -11.10 8.94 -11.36
CA ALA A 38 -10.56 7.83 -12.13
C ALA A 38 -10.85 7.98 -13.64
N ARG A 39 -11.94 8.64 -14.02
CA ARG A 39 -12.23 8.99 -15.43
C ARG A 39 -11.37 10.15 -15.96
N GLN A 40 -10.94 11.08 -15.10
CA GLN A 40 -10.18 12.27 -15.52
C GLN A 40 -8.64 12.12 -15.43
N SER A 41 -8.10 11.16 -14.67
CA SER A 41 -6.64 10.89 -14.68
C SER A 41 -6.19 9.90 -15.77
N MET A 42 -7.12 9.26 -16.47
CA MET A 42 -6.81 8.39 -17.60
C MET A 42 -6.55 9.19 -18.89
N LYS A 43 -5.39 9.85 -18.97
CA LYS A 43 -4.69 9.94 -20.26
C LYS A 43 -4.07 8.56 -20.53
N ARG A 44 -4.95 7.62 -20.88
CA ARG A 44 -4.64 6.23 -21.20
C ARG A 44 -3.85 6.20 -22.51
N ILE A 45 -2.54 6.04 -22.43
CA ILE A 45 -1.77 5.50 -23.57
C ILE A 45 -2.01 3.99 -23.56
N SER A 46 -3.15 3.59 -24.13
CA SER A 46 -3.37 2.22 -24.55
C SER A 46 -2.76 2.06 -25.94
N LYS A 47 -1.50 1.62 -26.00
CA LYS A 47 -0.99 0.96 -27.20
C LYS A 47 0.00 -0.12 -26.82
N VAL A 48 -0.43 -1.37 -26.98
CA VAL A 48 0.46 -2.51 -27.12
C VAL A 48 1.27 -2.26 -28.39
N GLU A 49 2.56 -1.99 -28.29
CA GLU A 49 3.47 -2.09 -29.42
C GLU A 49 4.92 -2.28 -28.96
N LYS A 50 5.45 -3.44 -29.35
CA LYS A 50 6.83 -3.88 -29.63
C LYS A 50 8.00 -3.24 -28.86
N GLN A 51 8.81 -4.16 -28.31
CA GLN A 51 10.24 -4.11 -27.99
C GLN A 51 11.05 -3.09 -28.81
N GLY A 52 10.94 -1.81 -28.46
CA GLY A 52 11.47 -0.75 -29.31
C GLY A 52 11.06 0.66 -28.88
N ASP A 53 10.86 0.93 -27.58
CA ASP A 53 10.74 2.32 -27.11
C ASP A 53 11.17 2.50 -25.64
N MET A 54 12.37 2.00 -25.31
CA MET A 54 12.98 2.16 -23.99
C MET A 54 13.76 3.49 -23.85
N ARG A 55 13.66 4.39 -24.84
CA ARG A 55 14.49 5.60 -24.94
C ARG A 55 13.69 6.90 -24.77
N GLN A 56 12.64 6.87 -23.95
CA GLN A 56 11.99 8.10 -23.51
C GLN A 56 11.70 8.08 -22.01
N TYR A 57 12.78 8.04 -21.23
CA TYR A 57 12.77 8.52 -19.85
C TYR A 57 13.95 9.49 -19.75
N ASP A 58 13.63 10.76 -19.59
CA ASP A 58 14.57 11.88 -19.75
C ASP A 58 15.82 11.73 -18.87
N VAL A 59 16.95 12.06 -19.51
CA VAL A 59 18.30 11.92 -18.97
C VAL A 59 18.62 13.12 -18.09
N ALA A 60 18.89 12.84 -16.81
CA ALA A 60 19.89 13.57 -16.04
C ALA A 60 20.78 12.50 -15.39
N ASP A 61 22.04 12.45 -15.79
CA ASP A 61 22.93 11.32 -15.60
C ASP A 61 23.26 11.07 -14.11
N LYS A 62 22.79 9.92 -13.57
CA LYS A 62 23.44 9.05 -12.57
C LYS A 62 22.52 7.88 -12.19
N GLN A 63 22.91 6.69 -12.66
CA GLN A 63 22.28 5.38 -12.46
C GLN A 63 20.85 5.26 -13.00
N ARG A 64 20.65 4.30 -13.91
CA ARG A 64 19.31 4.04 -14.46
C ARG A 64 18.52 3.27 -13.42
N ILE A 65 17.25 3.59 -13.24
CA ILE A 65 16.35 2.82 -12.35
C ILE A 65 16.35 1.32 -12.67
N THR A 66 16.59 0.97 -13.95
CA THR A 66 16.72 -0.40 -14.44
C THR A 66 17.89 -1.16 -13.84
N ASP A 67 18.95 -0.47 -13.41
CA ASP A 67 20.15 -1.08 -12.81
C ASP A 67 19.84 -1.67 -11.42
N PHE A 68 18.73 -1.26 -10.79
CA PHE A 68 18.26 -1.80 -9.51
C PHE A 68 17.33 -3.02 -9.68
N ILE A 69 16.90 -3.34 -10.91
CA ILE A 69 16.03 -4.48 -11.18
C ILE A 69 16.90 -5.75 -11.24
N PRO A 70 16.67 -6.74 -10.35
CA PRO A 70 17.49 -7.94 -10.32
C PRO A 70 17.27 -8.80 -11.58
N LYS A 71 18.31 -9.57 -11.94
CA LYS A 71 18.21 -10.56 -13.02
C LYS A 71 17.05 -11.52 -12.74
N GLY A 72 16.27 -11.83 -13.78
CA GLY A 72 15.07 -12.65 -13.67
C GLY A 72 13.80 -11.86 -13.33
N TYR A 73 13.89 -10.53 -13.26
CA TYR A 73 12.74 -9.64 -13.10
C TYR A 73 12.67 -8.63 -14.25
N LYS A 74 11.47 -8.11 -14.48
CA LYS A 74 11.20 -6.98 -15.38
C LYS A 74 10.47 -5.87 -14.61
N LEU A 75 10.62 -4.63 -15.06
CA LEU A 75 9.80 -3.52 -14.58
C LEU A 75 8.33 -3.80 -14.94
N PHE A 76 7.45 -3.64 -13.97
CA PHE A 76 6.00 -3.73 -14.14
C PHE A 76 5.37 -2.33 -14.09
N GLU A 77 5.77 -1.52 -13.10
CA GLU A 77 5.25 -0.16 -12.90
C GLU A 77 6.30 0.71 -12.20
N LYS A 78 6.25 2.02 -12.45
CA LYS A 78 7.04 3.04 -11.75
C LYS A 78 6.10 4.09 -11.18
N ILE A 79 6.26 4.39 -9.91
CA ILE A 79 5.55 5.46 -9.19
C ILE A 79 6.61 6.43 -8.63
N SER A 80 6.28 7.72 -8.58
CA SER A 80 7.16 8.77 -8.04
C SER A 80 6.45 9.59 -6.97
N GLY A 81 7.20 10.01 -5.95
CA GLY A 81 6.71 10.89 -4.88
C GLY A 81 7.66 10.92 -3.69
N ASP A 82 7.70 12.04 -2.98
CA ASP A 82 8.54 12.25 -1.79
C ASP A 82 8.08 11.40 -0.58
N LEU A 83 8.84 10.34 -0.27
CA LEU A 83 8.58 9.41 0.84
C LEU A 83 9.42 9.71 2.09
N ASN A 84 10.54 10.42 1.94
CA ASN A 84 11.48 10.69 3.04
C ASN A 84 11.43 12.15 3.56
N LYS A 85 10.63 13.02 2.93
CA LYS A 85 10.42 14.45 3.22
C LYS A 85 11.62 15.34 2.94
N ASP A 86 12.47 14.99 2.00
CA ASP A 86 13.60 15.83 1.58
C ASP A 86 13.25 16.82 0.45
N GLY A 87 12.02 16.75 -0.08
CA GLY A 87 11.54 17.61 -1.17
C GLY A 87 11.92 17.13 -2.57
N LEU A 88 12.57 15.96 -2.70
CA LEU A 88 12.81 15.28 -3.96
C LEU A 88 11.82 14.13 -4.13
N ASP A 89 11.34 13.93 -5.36
CA ASP A 89 10.49 12.77 -5.64
C ASP A 89 11.32 11.49 -5.63
N ASP A 90 10.99 10.57 -4.73
CA ASP A 90 11.54 9.22 -4.68
C ASP A 90 10.92 8.34 -5.78
N CYS A 91 11.49 7.16 -5.98
CA CYS A 91 11.06 6.23 -7.01
C CYS A 91 10.66 4.88 -6.40
N VAL A 92 9.43 4.44 -6.68
CA VAL A 92 8.92 3.12 -6.32
C VAL A 92 8.77 2.30 -7.59
N LEU A 93 9.46 1.16 -7.63
CA LEU A 93 9.41 0.23 -8.75
C LEU A 93 8.60 -1.00 -8.34
N ILE A 94 7.57 -1.31 -9.10
CA ILE A 94 6.96 -2.65 -9.07
C ILE A 94 7.66 -3.49 -10.12
N ILE A 95 8.18 -4.62 -9.69
CA ILE A 95 8.87 -5.58 -10.55
C ILE A 95 8.08 -6.87 -10.62
N LYS A 96 8.20 -7.60 -11.74
CA LYS A 96 7.58 -8.92 -11.91
C LYS A 96 8.65 -9.95 -12.25
N ALA A 97 8.62 -11.10 -11.58
CA ALA A 97 9.51 -12.20 -11.93
C ALA A 97 9.22 -12.69 -13.36
N THR A 98 10.20 -13.34 -13.98
CA THR A 98 10.14 -13.81 -15.38
C THR A 98 10.47 -15.30 -15.49
N ARG A 99 10.22 -16.06 -14.43
CA ARG A 99 10.54 -17.49 -14.39
C ARG A 99 9.62 -18.25 -15.33
N LYS A 100 10.16 -19.28 -15.99
CA LYS A 100 9.43 -20.10 -16.97
C LYS A 100 8.32 -20.93 -16.32
N ASP A 101 8.55 -21.39 -15.09
CA ASP A 101 7.60 -22.15 -14.28
C ASP A 101 6.44 -21.29 -13.73
N GLY A 102 6.55 -19.95 -13.82
CA GLY A 102 5.44 -19.05 -13.51
C GLY A 102 4.38 -18.96 -14.61
N PHE A 103 4.59 -19.57 -15.78
CA PHE A 103 3.58 -19.64 -16.84
C PHE A 103 2.75 -20.91 -16.68
N ILE A 104 1.51 -20.77 -16.23
CA ILE A 104 0.61 -21.90 -15.93
C ILE A 104 -0.71 -21.75 -16.67
N LYS A 105 -1.43 -22.86 -16.84
CA LYS A 105 -2.82 -22.83 -17.30
C LYS A 105 -3.72 -22.35 -16.18
N ASN A 106 -4.57 -21.37 -16.47
CA ASN A 106 -5.64 -20.95 -15.56
C ASN A 106 -6.87 -21.87 -15.67
N SER A 107 -7.92 -21.55 -14.91
CA SER A 107 -9.23 -22.22 -14.92
C SER A 107 -9.96 -22.23 -16.27
N PHE A 108 -9.49 -21.45 -17.25
CA PHE A 108 -10.01 -21.39 -18.62
C PHE A 108 -9.08 -22.06 -19.65
N ASP A 109 -8.14 -22.90 -19.20
CA ASP A 109 -7.13 -23.56 -20.04
C ASP A 109 -6.18 -22.61 -20.81
N LYS A 110 -6.14 -21.33 -20.43
CA LYS A 110 -5.24 -20.34 -21.03
C LYS A 110 -3.93 -20.27 -20.26
N VAL A 111 -2.80 -20.29 -20.98
CA VAL A 111 -1.49 -20.04 -20.39
C VAL A 111 -1.38 -18.57 -20.02
N VAL A 112 -1.16 -18.29 -18.73
CA VAL A 112 -1.02 -16.96 -18.16
C VAL A 112 0.27 -16.85 -17.34
N ASP A 113 0.81 -15.64 -17.24
CA ASP A 113 2.00 -15.33 -16.45
C ASP A 113 1.59 -15.07 -14.99
N ARG A 114 1.73 -16.08 -14.12
CA ARG A 114 1.48 -16.04 -12.67
C ARG A 114 2.75 -15.81 -11.85
N ASN A 115 3.80 -15.29 -12.48
CA ASN A 115 4.98 -14.87 -11.72
C ASN A 115 4.60 -13.79 -10.70
N ARG A 116 5.12 -13.94 -9.47
CA ARG A 116 4.93 -12.97 -8.40
C ARG A 116 5.56 -11.61 -8.76
N ARG A 117 5.00 -10.58 -8.14
CA ARG A 117 5.46 -9.20 -8.21
C ARG A 117 6.14 -8.82 -6.90
N GLY A 118 6.93 -7.76 -6.94
CA GLY A 118 7.60 -7.20 -5.78
C GLY A 118 7.76 -5.70 -5.91
N ILE A 119 8.35 -5.10 -4.89
CA ILE A 119 8.57 -3.67 -4.74
C ILE A 119 10.03 -3.36 -4.44
N ILE A 120 10.53 -2.29 -5.04
CA ILE A 120 11.80 -1.66 -4.69
C ILE A 120 11.51 -0.18 -4.50
N VAL A 121 11.90 0.37 -3.35
CA VAL A 121 11.86 1.83 -3.13
C VAL A 121 13.28 2.36 -3.20
N LEU A 122 13.45 3.41 -3.98
CA LEU A 122 14.70 4.12 -4.23
C LEU A 122 14.51 5.57 -3.79
N PHE A 123 15.31 6.01 -2.82
CA PHE A 123 15.39 7.43 -2.51
C PHE A 123 16.24 8.16 -3.53
N SER A 124 15.74 9.31 -3.96
CA SER A 124 16.49 10.19 -4.85
C SER A 124 17.60 10.88 -4.06
N GLU A 125 18.80 10.94 -4.63
CA GLU A 125 19.93 11.70 -4.08
C GLU A 125 20.47 12.63 -5.17
N GLU A 126 21.25 13.67 -4.80
CA GLU A 126 21.89 14.60 -5.76
C GLU A 126 22.63 13.89 -6.90
N LYS A 127 23.06 12.65 -6.64
CA LYS A 127 23.91 11.85 -7.50
C LYS A 127 23.32 10.47 -7.83
N GLY A 128 21.99 10.37 -7.95
CA GLY A 128 21.31 9.17 -8.43
C GLY A 128 20.29 8.66 -7.43
N TYR A 129 20.38 7.36 -7.11
CA TYR A 129 19.41 6.69 -6.25
C TYR A 129 20.08 5.85 -5.16
N LYS A 130 19.49 5.84 -3.98
CA LYS A 130 19.82 4.93 -2.88
C LYS A 130 18.67 3.98 -2.62
N VAL A 131 18.95 2.69 -2.49
CA VAL A 131 17.92 1.70 -2.14
C VAL A 131 17.45 1.93 -0.70
N ALA A 132 16.15 2.16 -0.53
CA ALA A 132 15.49 2.24 0.77
C ALA A 132 14.93 0.90 1.24
N VAL A 133 14.27 0.16 0.33
CA VAL A 133 13.74 -1.19 0.63
C VAL A 133 13.69 -2.03 -0.64
N LYS A 134 13.79 -3.35 -0.46
CA LYS A 134 13.61 -4.36 -1.50
C LYS A 134 12.76 -5.49 -0.94
N ASN A 135 11.70 -5.86 -1.67
CA ASN A 135 10.96 -7.09 -1.43
C ASN A 135 10.47 -7.63 -2.78
N TYR A 136 11.08 -8.71 -3.27
CA TYR A 136 10.97 -9.08 -4.67
C TYR A 136 9.75 -9.92 -5.03
N ASN A 137 9.09 -10.55 -4.06
CA ASN A 137 8.02 -11.50 -4.33
C ASN A 137 6.79 -11.32 -3.44
N CYS A 138 6.64 -10.20 -2.73
CA CYS A 138 5.54 -10.04 -1.78
C CYS A 138 4.14 -9.93 -2.39
N PHE A 139 4.01 -9.62 -3.67
CA PHE A 139 2.72 -9.41 -4.33
C PHE A 139 2.38 -10.56 -5.28
N SER A 140 1.11 -10.93 -5.30
CA SER A 140 0.56 -11.89 -6.27
C SER A 140 0.51 -11.31 -7.69
N SER A 141 0.32 -12.15 -8.70
CA SER A 141 0.22 -11.67 -10.08
C SER A 141 -1.10 -10.93 -10.35
N GLU A 142 -1.08 -10.00 -11.30
CA GLU A 142 -2.30 -9.44 -11.90
C GLU A 142 -3.18 -10.48 -12.62
N ASN A 143 -2.65 -11.68 -12.87
CA ASN A 143 -3.37 -12.77 -13.53
C ASN A 143 -3.95 -13.79 -12.56
N GLU A 144 -3.95 -13.53 -11.24
CA GLU A 144 -4.54 -14.44 -10.25
C GLU A 144 -6.01 -14.79 -10.53
N ASP A 145 -6.52 -15.86 -9.91
CA ASP A 145 -7.94 -16.22 -10.03
C ASP A 145 -8.72 -15.39 -9.01
N GLY A 146 -9.78 -14.72 -9.46
CA GLY A 146 -10.68 -13.96 -8.59
C GLY A 146 -11.88 -14.76 -8.10
N GLY A 147 -11.90 -16.07 -8.36
CA GLY A 147 -13.02 -16.95 -8.05
C GLY A 147 -14.26 -16.57 -8.87
N VAL A 148 -15.32 -16.14 -8.19
CA VAL A 148 -16.58 -15.74 -8.84
C VAL A 148 -16.44 -14.37 -9.54
N TYR A 149 -15.36 -13.62 -9.29
CA TYR A 149 -15.13 -12.30 -9.86
C TYR A 149 -13.68 -12.11 -10.37
N PHE A 150 -13.23 -10.87 -10.55
CA PHE A 150 -11.84 -10.54 -10.92
C PHE A 150 -10.92 -10.59 -9.72
N ALA A 151 -9.66 -10.98 -9.94
CA ALA A 151 -8.63 -10.90 -8.92
C ALA A 151 -8.48 -9.47 -8.38
N PRO A 152 -8.11 -9.31 -7.10
CA PRO A 152 -7.86 -7.99 -6.52
C PRO A 152 -6.86 -7.18 -7.35
N TYR A 153 -7.24 -5.95 -7.68
CA TYR A 153 -6.38 -5.01 -8.38
C TYR A 153 -5.45 -4.31 -7.38
N LEU A 154 -4.16 -4.59 -7.48
CA LEU A 154 -3.11 -3.92 -6.73
C LEU A 154 -2.83 -2.51 -7.31
N SER A 155 -2.88 -1.49 -6.46
CA SER A 155 -2.37 -0.14 -6.73
C SER A 155 -1.41 0.31 -5.63
N ILE A 156 -0.44 1.12 -6.02
CA ILE A 156 0.54 1.71 -5.13
C ILE A 156 0.38 3.23 -5.16
N ASP A 157 0.20 3.82 -4.00
CA ASP A 157 -0.03 5.26 -3.88
C ASP A 157 0.95 5.88 -2.87
N ILE A 158 1.37 7.10 -3.14
CA ILE A 158 2.19 7.89 -2.22
C ILE A 158 1.37 9.09 -1.77
N ARG A 159 1.09 9.19 -0.46
CA ARG A 159 0.31 10.29 0.11
C ARG A 159 0.93 10.73 1.42
N ASN A 160 1.17 12.03 1.60
CA ASN A 160 1.71 12.59 2.84
C ASN A 160 3.01 11.88 3.31
N SER A 161 3.90 11.58 2.36
CA SER A 161 5.15 10.84 2.56
C SER A 161 4.98 9.48 3.24
N LYS A 162 3.90 8.78 2.87
CA LYS A 162 3.59 7.41 3.26
C LYS A 162 3.31 6.62 1.99
N LEU A 163 3.75 5.37 2.00
CA LEU A 163 3.52 4.41 0.94
C LEU A 163 2.25 3.62 1.27
N PHE A 164 1.32 3.56 0.33
CA PHE A 164 0.09 2.81 0.46
C PHE A 164 0.07 1.66 -0.55
N VAL A 165 -0.24 0.47 -0.04
CA VAL A 165 -0.46 -0.72 -0.85
C VAL A 165 -1.96 -1.01 -0.79
N HIS A 166 -2.67 -0.75 -1.88
CA HIS A 166 -4.12 -0.83 -1.95
C HIS A 166 -4.56 -1.97 -2.87
N TYR A 167 -5.55 -2.74 -2.43
CA TYR A 167 -6.16 -3.84 -3.18
C TYR A 167 -7.64 -3.55 -3.38
N ALA A 168 -8.03 -3.26 -4.61
CA ALA A 168 -9.44 -3.11 -4.98
C ALA A 168 -10.02 -4.46 -5.42
N HIS A 169 -11.04 -4.95 -4.74
CA HIS A 169 -11.70 -6.22 -5.05
C HIS A 169 -13.13 -6.04 -5.59
N GLY A 170 -13.34 -4.93 -6.33
CA GLY A 170 -14.59 -4.62 -7.01
C GLY A 170 -15.80 -4.67 -6.10
N ARG A 171 -16.74 -5.59 -6.38
CA ARG A 171 -17.99 -5.72 -5.63
C ARG A 171 -17.81 -6.24 -4.20
N TYR A 172 -16.61 -6.70 -3.84
CA TYR A 172 -16.27 -7.21 -2.52
C TYR A 172 -15.61 -6.16 -1.63
N GLY A 173 -15.32 -4.97 -2.18
CA GLY A 173 -14.73 -3.86 -1.45
C GLY A 173 -13.22 -3.77 -1.67
N TYR A 174 -12.46 -3.42 -0.63
CA TYR A 174 -11.01 -3.19 -0.73
C TYR A 174 -10.30 -3.38 0.62
N TRP A 175 -8.98 -3.49 0.58
CA TRP A 175 -8.12 -3.30 1.74
C TRP A 175 -6.84 -2.53 1.38
N GLU A 176 -6.24 -1.89 2.36
CA GLU A 176 -5.12 -0.99 2.19
C GLU A 176 -4.17 -1.06 3.37
N TYR A 177 -2.87 -1.13 3.07
CA TYR A 177 -1.80 -1.08 4.05
C TYR A 177 -1.08 0.26 3.95
N CYS A 178 -0.82 0.89 5.09
CA CYS A 178 -0.16 2.18 5.18
C CYS A 178 1.22 2.00 5.80
N PHE A 179 2.26 2.33 5.05
CA PHE A 179 3.66 2.23 5.45
C PHE A 179 4.31 3.60 5.60
N ARG A 180 5.21 3.72 6.56
CA ARG A 180 6.06 4.89 6.75
C ARG A 180 7.51 4.46 6.84
N TYR A 181 8.39 5.19 6.15
CA TYR A 181 9.82 4.97 6.31
C TYR A 181 10.31 5.40 7.69
N GLN A 182 10.91 4.47 8.43
CA GLN A 182 11.58 4.70 9.71
C GLN A 182 12.47 3.49 10.01
N ASP A 183 13.47 3.64 10.87
CA ASP A 183 14.31 2.52 11.33
C ASP A 183 14.95 1.71 10.16
N SER A 184 15.26 2.41 9.06
CA SER A 184 15.82 1.87 7.80
C SER A 184 14.91 0.92 7.01
N ASP A 185 13.59 0.99 7.22
CA ASP A 185 12.60 0.23 6.45
C ASP A 185 11.27 0.98 6.33
N PHE A 186 10.35 0.46 5.55
CA PHE A 186 8.95 0.87 5.52
C PHE A 186 8.15 0.05 6.54
N MET A 187 7.81 0.68 7.67
CA MET A 187 7.07 0.03 8.75
C MET A 187 5.57 0.14 8.52
N LEU A 188 4.85 -0.98 8.70
CA LEU A 188 3.39 -1.02 8.63
C LEU A 188 2.77 -0.27 9.82
N ILE A 189 2.21 0.91 9.59
CA ILE A 189 1.66 1.78 10.64
C ILE A 189 0.12 1.83 10.67
N GLY A 190 -0.54 1.38 9.61
CA GLY A 190 -1.99 1.28 9.60
C GLY A 190 -2.53 0.31 8.56
N TYR A 191 -3.80 -0.06 8.75
CA TYR A 191 -4.57 -0.92 7.87
C TYR A 191 -6.00 -0.39 7.78
N GLU A 192 -6.57 -0.40 6.58
CA GLU A 192 -7.97 -0.09 6.34
C GLU A 192 -8.57 -1.20 5.47
N SER A 193 -9.80 -1.61 5.75
CA SER A 193 -10.57 -2.44 4.82
C SER A 193 -12.04 -2.07 4.83
N PHE A 194 -12.67 -2.27 3.69
CA PHE A 194 -14.09 -2.11 3.50
C PHE A 194 -14.62 -3.35 2.78
N GLY A 195 -15.62 -4.00 3.36
CA GLY A 195 -16.27 -5.15 2.78
C GLY A 195 -17.60 -4.76 2.14
N SER A 196 -17.90 -5.31 0.97
CA SER A 196 -19.21 -5.17 0.33
C SER A 196 -19.64 -6.46 -0.36
N GLN A 197 -20.93 -6.54 -0.74
CA GLN A 197 -21.44 -7.53 -1.68
C GLN A 197 -22.32 -6.84 -2.71
N GLY A 198 -21.69 -6.35 -3.78
CA GLY A 198 -22.42 -5.51 -4.75
C GLY A 198 -22.75 -4.16 -4.12
N PRO A 199 -24.03 -3.71 -4.12
CA PRO A 199 -24.41 -2.42 -3.54
C PRO A 199 -24.39 -2.42 -2.01
N THR A 200 -24.45 -3.59 -1.37
CA THR A 200 -24.59 -3.71 0.09
C THR A 200 -23.23 -3.58 0.76
N ALA A 201 -23.05 -2.53 1.57
CA ALA A 201 -21.91 -2.40 2.46
C ALA A 201 -22.02 -3.40 3.61
N LEU A 202 -20.96 -4.15 3.90
CA LEU A 202 -20.93 -5.11 5.00
C LEU A 202 -20.35 -4.48 6.27
N GLY A 203 -19.22 -3.79 6.13
CA GLY A 203 -18.47 -3.31 7.27
C GLY A 203 -17.17 -2.64 6.87
N LYS A 204 -16.52 -2.03 7.86
CA LYS A 204 -15.23 -1.38 7.71
C LYS A 204 -14.34 -1.70 8.90
N VAL A 205 -13.07 -2.01 8.63
CA VAL A 205 -12.03 -2.12 9.66
C VAL A 205 -11.00 -1.02 9.45
N SER A 206 -10.58 -0.39 10.55
CA SER A 206 -9.47 0.59 10.58
C SER A 206 -8.57 0.28 11.76
N ILE A 207 -7.28 0.11 11.51
CA ILE A 207 -6.29 -0.20 12.54
C ILE A 207 -5.16 0.81 12.48
N ASN A 208 -4.84 1.37 13.64
CA ASN A 208 -3.63 2.15 13.85
C ASN A 208 -2.66 1.34 14.71
N PHE A 209 -1.61 0.80 14.09
CA PHE A 209 -0.62 -0.05 14.78
C PHE A 209 0.26 0.75 15.75
N LEU A 210 0.40 2.07 15.55
CA LEU A 210 1.15 2.93 16.47
C LEU A 210 0.42 3.09 17.82
N THR A 211 -0.91 3.22 17.77
CA THR A 211 -1.73 3.36 18.98
C THR A 211 -2.28 2.03 19.48
N GLY A 212 -2.23 0.97 18.68
CA GLY A 212 -2.85 -0.33 18.98
C GLY A 212 -4.36 -0.21 19.12
N VAL A 213 -5.02 0.58 18.27
CA VAL A 213 -6.48 0.74 18.28
C VAL A 213 -7.05 0.22 16.97
N LYS A 214 -8.00 -0.70 17.07
CA LYS A 214 -8.85 -1.17 15.97
C LYS A 214 -10.26 -0.58 16.12
N TYR A 215 -10.77 -0.03 15.05
CA TYR A 215 -12.19 0.29 14.86
C TYR A 215 -12.78 -0.77 13.93
N ASP A 216 -13.87 -1.37 14.38
CA ASP A 216 -14.62 -2.39 13.67
C ASP A 216 -16.06 -1.88 13.53
N ASP A 217 -16.39 -1.40 12.34
CA ASP A 217 -17.69 -0.82 12.01
C ASP A 217 -18.52 -1.87 11.25
N ASP A 218 -19.57 -2.40 11.88
CA ASP A 218 -20.47 -3.39 11.27
C ASP A 218 -21.73 -2.71 10.74
N ASN A 219 -22.12 -2.98 9.49
CA ASN A 219 -23.43 -2.56 8.99
C ASN A 219 -24.49 -3.50 9.55
N VAL A 220 -25.28 -3.03 10.52
CA VAL A 220 -26.33 -3.84 11.17
C VAL A 220 -27.54 -4.07 10.27
N ASN A 221 -27.67 -3.31 9.18
CA ASN A 221 -28.74 -3.44 8.19
C ASN A 221 -28.31 -4.22 6.93
N LYS A 222 -27.17 -4.92 6.95
CA LYS A 222 -26.59 -5.61 5.77
C LYS A 222 -27.45 -6.74 5.17
N TYR A 223 -28.56 -7.11 5.79
CA TYR A 223 -29.50 -8.13 5.31
C TYR A 223 -30.91 -7.56 5.04
N ASP A 224 -31.06 -6.25 5.11
CA ASP A 224 -32.30 -5.54 4.82
C ASP A 224 -32.06 -4.62 3.62
N ASP A 225 -32.49 -5.07 2.45
CA ASP A 225 -32.24 -4.39 1.17
C ASP A 225 -32.97 -3.04 1.07
N ASP A 226 -34.00 -2.81 1.88
CA ASP A 226 -34.81 -1.58 1.90
C ASP A 226 -34.32 -0.57 2.96
N ALA A 227 -33.47 -1.00 3.89
CA ALA A 227 -32.96 -0.15 4.95
C ALA A 227 -31.70 0.61 4.55
N GLU A 228 -31.59 1.87 4.99
CA GLU A 228 -30.34 2.62 4.85
C GLU A 228 -29.21 1.97 5.67
N GLU A 229 -27.97 2.11 5.18
CA GLU A 229 -26.77 1.66 5.89
C GLU A 229 -26.68 2.28 7.29
N LYS A 230 -26.50 1.43 8.30
CA LYS A 230 -26.31 1.86 9.68
C LYS A 230 -25.13 1.13 10.29
N PHE A 231 -24.06 1.87 10.57
CA PHE A 231 -22.85 1.31 11.14
C PHE A 231 -22.85 1.41 12.66
N VAL A 232 -22.56 0.29 13.32
CA VAL A 232 -22.26 0.23 14.75
C VAL A 232 -20.78 -0.05 14.94
N ARG A 233 -20.11 0.81 15.69
CA ARG A 233 -18.67 0.73 15.93
C ARG A 233 -18.34 -0.02 17.20
N LYS A 234 -17.45 -1.01 17.09
CA LYS A 234 -16.68 -1.57 18.20
C LYS A 234 -15.26 -0.98 18.21
N VAL A 235 -14.80 -0.53 19.37
CA VAL A 235 -13.42 -0.08 19.57
C VAL A 235 -12.67 -1.17 20.33
N ILE A 236 -11.58 -1.65 19.75
CA ILE A 236 -10.79 -2.75 20.30
C ILE A 236 -9.37 -2.24 20.54
N LYS A 237 -8.85 -2.50 21.74
CA LYS A 237 -7.43 -2.31 22.03
C LYS A 237 -6.67 -3.56 21.58
N LEU A 238 -5.67 -3.36 20.74
CA LEU A 238 -4.77 -4.42 20.31
C LEU A 238 -3.58 -4.50 21.27
N LYS A 239 -3.06 -5.71 21.47
CA LYS A 239 -1.74 -5.89 22.09
C LYS A 239 -0.69 -5.16 21.24
N LYS A 240 0.23 -4.47 21.92
CA LYS A 240 1.27 -3.72 21.22
C LYS A 240 2.40 -4.67 20.84
N GLU A 241 2.56 -4.88 19.55
CA GLU A 241 3.65 -5.66 18.96
C GLU A 241 4.58 -4.77 18.15
N PRO A 242 5.82 -5.23 17.86
CA PRO A 242 6.68 -4.55 16.89
C PRO A 242 5.98 -4.40 15.53
N LEU A 243 6.19 -3.25 14.89
CA LEU A 243 5.62 -3.02 13.55
C LEU A 243 6.29 -3.97 12.55
N LYS A 244 5.50 -4.53 11.63
CA LYS A 244 6.01 -5.38 10.55
C LYS A 244 6.72 -4.53 9.49
N LYS A 245 7.87 -5.00 9.02
CA LYS A 245 8.63 -4.34 7.94
C LYS A 245 8.13 -4.76 6.58
N LEU A 246 8.12 -3.85 5.62
CA LEU A 246 7.79 -4.18 4.23
C LEU A 246 8.78 -5.19 3.65
N SER A 247 10.06 -5.14 4.01
CA SER A 247 11.06 -6.11 3.57
C SER A 247 10.83 -7.55 4.07
N GLU A 248 10.06 -7.72 5.15
CA GLU A 248 9.82 -9.00 5.85
C GLU A 248 8.40 -9.56 5.60
N ILE A 249 7.61 -8.93 4.72
CA ILE A 249 6.30 -9.47 4.30
C ILE A 249 6.54 -10.48 3.17
N ASP A 250 6.42 -11.76 3.45
CA ASP A 250 6.60 -12.81 2.43
C ASP A 250 5.47 -12.79 1.39
N ASP A 251 4.24 -12.64 1.86
CA ASP A 251 3.03 -12.63 1.03
C ASP A 251 1.98 -11.70 1.64
N PHE A 252 1.47 -10.76 0.84
CA PHE A 252 0.35 -9.90 1.24
C PHE A 252 -0.99 -10.64 1.27
N ASP A 253 -1.15 -11.73 0.51
CA ASP A 253 -2.38 -12.52 0.51
C ASP A 253 -2.51 -13.36 1.78
N GLU A 254 -1.38 -13.73 2.40
CA GLU A 254 -1.31 -14.48 3.67
C GLU A 254 -1.05 -13.54 4.87
N LEU A 255 -1.04 -12.22 4.65
CA LEU A 255 -0.76 -11.27 5.72
C LEU A 255 -1.95 -11.15 6.68
N GLU A 256 -1.92 -11.97 7.72
CA GLU A 256 -2.94 -11.97 8.76
C GLU A 256 -2.90 -10.68 9.59
N ILE A 257 -3.97 -9.90 9.47
CA ILE A 257 -4.17 -8.66 10.24
C ILE A 257 -4.98 -8.92 11.54
N GLU A 258 -5.72 -10.02 11.60
CA GLU A 258 -6.65 -10.31 12.70
C GLU A 258 -6.03 -11.08 13.88
N ARG A 259 -4.94 -11.85 13.67
CA ARG A 259 -4.29 -12.64 14.74
C ARG A 259 -3.51 -11.83 15.78
N LEU A 260 -3.58 -10.51 15.76
CA LEU A 260 -2.99 -9.67 16.80
C LEU A 260 -3.76 -9.70 18.14
N ASN A 261 -4.85 -10.47 18.25
CA ASN A 261 -5.70 -10.55 19.46
C ASN A 261 -6.47 -11.90 19.56
N THR A 262 -5.77 -13.03 19.60
CA THR A 262 -6.33 -14.25 20.20
C THR A 262 -5.38 -14.73 21.29
N ASP A 263 -5.63 -14.27 22.51
CA ASP A 263 -5.20 -15.02 23.69
C ASP A 263 -6.06 -16.31 23.68
N ASP A 264 -5.45 -17.43 23.30
CA ASP A 264 -5.82 -18.73 23.88
C ASP A 264 -5.32 -18.77 25.33
#